data_AF-A0A3N1A488-F1
#
_entry.id   AF-A0A3N1A488-F1
#
_cell.length_a   1.000
_cell.length_b   1.000
_cell.length_c   1.000
_cell.angle_alpha   90.00
_cell.angle_beta   90.00
_cell.angle_gamma   90.00
#
_symmetry.space_group_name_H-M   'P 1'
#
loop_
_entity.id
_entity.type
_entity.pdbx_description
1 polymer ?
#
loop_
_entity_poly.entity_id
_entity_poly.type
_entity_poly.pdbx_seq_one_letter_code
_entity_poly.pdbx_strand_id
1 'polypeptide(L)'
;MNGVNKVPAGSLHIVGVGADRRRAQRVFTVANLDTGQVASTSLVPGSFTPLPTPGGTWWLPYAPIVADLAARAGVVEATLRDPDFPDEPGRLPSSGLTLPRQWQPAVPQRDRLRWEAVALTNRLVSPWLVLIGRSVEPPPPGDPGRLLGRLCALADQLHVDLVLEVRPSSIGRGLSWDVRFEHAGGAVPDYQHRWIADLSTALASIPAERAVTGLTVANPLLPAHYLTGDALTGRAVPVGLDGHPGGHDLDQVERRMIADAEQHGGAQAIWRNRHWWHTSLRPADTAGTFVRGWEPPAPKHWGEPIPTHPCGRCADRADPPYCLDCYGTRQVRRGAVLTVTDLRGRTVHRNWRPDSDPTGDPEAAVGPQPPTLVLTDRPSGTTVWQLDEHYQIGSLAARFGVQPTDLTDIDGEHVIDQHLRNGVSQVPHTGGDPVDAYLGEVGATHDGARIMVLANGWPGPTLDELAALIRGLGLALDITVIDHRNTIGRPELSQGHSWSVRVVDPATRLAVDPVPTSAALPEAVALCHRYLHGALRATIPTDPEQPIPVPQQPATAGTLTDTTACITQVRRHAATQPGEPVTVRLHPDGTHTVTTDHPR
;
A
#
# COMPACT_ATOMS: atom_id res chain seq x y z
N MET A 1 15.76 25.49 -19.42
CA MET A 1 15.83 24.95 -20.80
C MET A 1 14.88 23.77 -20.85
N ASN A 2 13.73 23.94 -21.49
CA ASN A 2 12.71 22.90 -21.57
C ASN A 2 13.21 21.83 -22.56
N GLY A 3 13.61 20.66 -22.06
CA GLY A 3 14.22 19.59 -22.87
C GLY A 3 13.32 18.95 -23.92
N VAL A 4 12.15 19.53 -24.18
CA VAL A 4 11.13 19.04 -25.12
C VAL A 4 10.88 20.12 -26.17
N ASN A 5 11.14 19.78 -27.43
CA ASN A 5 10.80 20.58 -28.60
C ASN A 5 9.30 20.41 -28.91
N LYS A 6 8.70 21.29 -29.74
CA LYS A 6 7.34 21.07 -30.24
C LYS A 6 7.22 19.68 -30.89
N VAL A 7 6.17 18.94 -30.53
CA VAL A 7 5.89 17.61 -31.10
C VAL A 7 5.74 17.74 -32.62
N PRO A 8 6.54 17.04 -33.44
CA PRO A 8 6.40 17.04 -34.89
C PRO A 8 5.03 16.47 -35.32
N ALA A 9 4.39 17.05 -36.34
CA ALA A 9 3.13 16.51 -36.85
C ALA A 9 3.31 15.11 -37.49
N GLY A 10 2.42 14.16 -37.20
CA GLY A 10 2.39 12.82 -37.82
C GLY A 10 3.39 11.78 -37.27
N SER A 11 3.83 11.92 -36.02
CA SER A 11 5.08 11.35 -35.47
C SER A 11 4.98 9.98 -34.77
N LEU A 12 4.03 9.11 -35.10
CA LEU A 12 3.98 7.79 -34.45
C LEU A 12 4.92 6.80 -35.15
N HIS A 13 6.11 6.61 -34.60
CA HIS A 13 7.07 5.63 -35.10
C HIS A 13 6.78 4.25 -34.52
N ILE A 14 6.69 3.24 -35.40
CA ILE A 14 6.56 1.84 -35.00
C ILE A 14 7.88 1.12 -35.23
N VAL A 15 8.37 0.41 -34.22
CA VAL A 15 9.58 -0.42 -34.26
C VAL A 15 9.17 -1.89 -34.19
N GLY A 16 9.87 -2.76 -34.92
CA GLY A 16 9.58 -4.20 -34.94
C GLY A 16 8.58 -4.61 -36.03
N VAL A 17 8.31 -5.92 -36.13
CA VAL A 17 7.43 -6.54 -37.14
C VAL A 17 6.55 -7.59 -36.48
N GLY A 18 5.36 -7.85 -37.05
CA GLY A 18 4.44 -8.87 -36.52
C GLY A 18 4.05 -8.61 -35.06
N ALA A 19 4.20 -9.62 -34.20
CA ALA A 19 3.87 -9.55 -32.77
C ALA A 19 4.84 -8.67 -31.95
N ASP A 20 6.03 -8.34 -32.49
CA ASP A 20 7.03 -7.51 -31.81
C ASP A 20 6.90 -6.01 -32.13
N ARG A 21 5.81 -5.61 -32.80
CA ARG A 21 5.56 -4.20 -33.12
C ARG A 21 5.35 -3.39 -31.85
N ARG A 22 6.12 -2.31 -31.71
CA ARG A 22 6.10 -1.42 -30.55
C ARG A 22 5.99 0.02 -30.99
N ARG A 23 5.14 0.76 -30.30
CA ARG A 23 4.98 2.20 -30.43
C ARG A 23 6.15 2.93 -29.77
N ALA A 24 6.86 3.77 -30.52
CA ALA A 24 7.91 4.64 -29.98
C ALA A 24 7.32 5.97 -29.49
N GLN A 25 6.53 5.89 -28.42
CA GLN A 25 5.90 7.04 -27.78
C GLN A 25 5.98 6.88 -26.26
N ARG A 26 6.27 7.97 -25.56
CA ARG A 26 6.14 8.03 -24.11
C ARG A 26 5.29 9.22 -23.64
N VAL A 27 4.23 8.89 -22.92
CA VAL A 27 3.34 9.71 -22.10
C VAL A 27 3.99 10.36 -20.87
N PHE A 28 4.16 11.67 -20.73
CA PHE A 28 4.40 12.29 -19.41
C PHE A 28 3.24 13.17 -19.03
N THR A 29 2.69 12.94 -17.85
CA THR A 29 1.52 13.65 -17.33
C THR A 29 1.78 14.02 -15.88
N VAL A 30 1.56 15.28 -15.52
CA VAL A 30 1.48 15.73 -14.13
C VAL A 30 0.06 16.19 -13.85
N ALA A 31 -0.53 15.68 -12.78
CA ALA A 31 -1.88 15.99 -12.35
C ALA A 31 -1.89 16.59 -10.94
N ASN A 32 -2.71 17.61 -10.74
CA ASN A 32 -2.97 18.23 -9.46
C ASN A 32 -4.22 17.59 -8.85
N LEU A 33 -4.05 16.91 -7.72
CA LEU A 33 -5.14 16.22 -7.03
C LEU A 33 -6.19 17.19 -6.47
N ASP A 34 -5.77 18.38 -6.03
CA ASP A 34 -6.67 19.34 -5.39
C ASP A 34 -7.60 20.04 -6.41
N THR A 35 -7.16 20.16 -7.66
CA THR A 35 -7.85 20.93 -8.70
C THR A 35 -8.30 20.11 -9.90
N GLY A 36 -7.79 18.89 -10.07
CA GLY A 36 -7.94 18.07 -11.26
C GLY A 36 -7.20 18.62 -12.50
N GLN A 37 -6.37 19.65 -12.34
CA GLN A 37 -5.62 20.23 -13.45
C GLN A 37 -4.52 19.26 -13.91
N VAL A 38 -4.43 19.04 -15.23
CA VAL A 38 -3.46 18.13 -15.83
C VAL A 38 -2.61 18.86 -16.87
N ALA A 39 -1.30 18.60 -16.85
CA ALA A 39 -0.39 18.98 -17.92
C ALA A 39 0.28 17.71 -18.46
N SER A 40 0.24 17.52 -19.78
CA SER A 40 0.90 16.38 -20.42
C SER A 40 1.78 16.77 -21.60
N THR A 41 2.79 15.96 -21.88
CA THR A 41 3.61 16.01 -23.09
C THR A 41 3.92 14.61 -23.59
N SER A 42 4.05 14.47 -24.91
CA SER A 42 4.43 13.22 -25.57
C SER A 42 5.88 13.29 -26.02
N LEU A 43 6.67 12.29 -25.64
CA LEU A 43 7.99 12.06 -26.21
C LEU A 43 7.90 11.07 -27.36
N VAL A 44 8.20 11.57 -28.54
CA VAL A 44 8.34 10.84 -29.81
C VAL A 44 9.73 11.13 -30.39
N PRO A 45 10.23 10.32 -31.34
CA PRO A 45 11.47 10.66 -32.05
C PRO A 45 11.43 12.09 -32.60
N GLY A 46 12.50 12.85 -32.37
CA GLY A 46 12.68 14.23 -32.79
C GLY A 46 12.10 15.28 -31.84
N SER A 47 11.33 14.89 -30.82
CA SER A 47 10.66 15.83 -29.91
C SER A 47 11.50 16.31 -28.73
N PHE A 48 12.77 15.91 -28.61
CA PHE A 48 13.62 16.25 -27.48
C PHE A 48 15.07 16.47 -27.88
N THR A 49 15.83 17.14 -27.01
CA THR A 49 17.24 17.46 -27.24
C THR A 49 18.11 16.71 -26.23
N PRO A 50 18.83 15.66 -26.64
CA PRO A 50 19.71 14.91 -25.75
C PRO A 50 20.93 15.72 -25.32
N LEU A 51 21.42 15.47 -24.11
CA LEU A 51 22.64 16.03 -23.55
C LEU A 51 23.76 14.99 -23.55
N PRO A 52 25.04 15.39 -23.66
CA PRO A 52 26.15 14.46 -23.54
C PRO A 52 26.34 14.00 -22.08
N THR A 53 26.81 12.77 -21.87
CA THR A 53 27.24 12.24 -20.56
C THR A 53 28.77 12.18 -20.47
N PRO A 54 29.35 12.13 -19.26
CA PRO A 54 30.80 11.94 -19.08
C PRO A 54 31.34 10.64 -19.71
N GLY A 55 30.49 9.63 -19.94
CA GLY A 55 30.86 8.35 -20.56
C GLY A 55 30.78 8.33 -22.09
N GLY A 56 30.60 9.48 -22.74
CA GLY A 56 30.51 9.59 -24.21
C GLY A 56 29.19 9.11 -24.81
N THR A 57 28.16 8.91 -23.98
CA THR A 57 26.79 8.61 -24.43
C THR A 57 25.92 9.86 -24.39
N TRP A 58 24.67 9.74 -24.84
CA TRP A 58 23.70 10.82 -24.83
C TRP A 58 22.48 10.44 -24.01
N TRP A 59 21.91 11.40 -23.29
CA TRP A 59 20.79 11.18 -22.38
C TRP A 59 19.80 12.34 -22.37
N LEU A 60 18.52 12.05 -22.16
CA LEU A 60 17.49 13.06 -21.92
C LEU A 60 17.12 13.07 -20.44
N PRO A 61 17.46 14.12 -19.66
CA PRO A 61 17.00 14.22 -18.27
C PRO A 61 15.49 14.43 -18.22
N TYR A 62 14.79 13.68 -17.37
CA TYR A 62 13.34 13.86 -17.18
C TYR A 62 13.00 14.98 -16.20
N ALA A 63 13.87 15.30 -15.23
CA ALA A 63 13.59 16.30 -14.21
C ALA A 63 13.13 17.67 -14.78
N PRO A 64 13.77 18.25 -15.83
CA PRO A 64 13.28 19.49 -16.42
C PRO A 64 11.90 19.39 -17.07
N ILE A 65 11.53 18.20 -17.58
CA ILE A 65 10.21 17.94 -18.16
C ILE A 65 9.16 17.91 -17.06
N VAL A 66 9.46 17.21 -15.97
CA VAL A 66 8.57 17.09 -14.82
C VAL A 66 8.35 18.45 -14.15
N ALA A 67 9.41 19.22 -13.93
CA ALA A 67 9.30 20.55 -13.32
C ALA A 67 8.44 21.51 -14.15
N ASP A 68 8.60 21.50 -15.49
CA ASP A 68 7.77 22.30 -16.39
C ASP A 68 6.29 21.85 -16.39
N LEU A 69 6.03 20.54 -16.39
CA LEU A 69 4.67 20.01 -16.28
C LEU A 69 4.04 20.33 -14.92
N ALA A 70 4.79 20.24 -13.83
CA ALA A 70 4.33 20.58 -12.48
C ALA A 70 3.94 22.06 -12.38
N ALA A 71 4.79 22.96 -12.90
CA ALA A 71 4.46 24.38 -12.98
C ALA A 71 3.18 24.64 -13.78
N ARG A 72 3.01 23.96 -14.93
CA ARG A 72 1.79 24.08 -15.76
C ARG A 72 0.54 23.48 -15.12
N ALA A 73 0.68 22.47 -14.27
CA ALA A 73 -0.41 21.85 -13.53
C ALA A 73 -0.70 22.54 -12.18
N GLY A 74 0.11 23.53 -11.78
CA GLY A 74 -0.02 24.18 -10.48
C GLY A 74 0.35 23.27 -9.30
N VAL A 75 1.28 22.33 -9.51
CA VAL A 75 1.72 21.36 -8.51
C VAL A 75 3.07 21.77 -7.93
N VAL A 76 3.20 21.64 -6.61
CA VAL A 76 4.49 21.80 -5.91
C VAL A 76 5.34 20.56 -6.13
N GLU A 77 6.55 20.69 -6.67
CA GLU A 77 7.40 19.54 -7.07
C GLU A 77 7.65 18.55 -5.92
N ALA A 78 7.83 19.03 -4.68
CA ALA A 78 8.02 18.20 -3.49
C ALA A 78 6.81 17.29 -3.15
N THR A 79 5.62 17.63 -3.67
CA THR A 79 4.39 16.83 -3.48
C THR A 79 4.22 15.74 -4.53
N LEU A 80 5.01 15.74 -5.61
CA LEU A 80 4.87 14.77 -6.69
C LEU A 80 5.10 13.35 -6.17
N ARG A 81 4.20 12.46 -6.56
CA ARG A 81 4.23 11.02 -6.30
C ARG A 81 4.03 10.29 -7.61
N ASP A 82 4.74 9.18 -7.75
CA ASP A 82 4.45 8.18 -8.78
C ASP A 82 3.37 7.23 -8.22
N PRO A 83 2.24 7.01 -8.90
CA PRO A 83 1.21 6.08 -8.44
C PRO A 83 1.67 4.61 -8.40
N ASP A 84 2.80 4.26 -9.05
CA ASP A 84 3.48 2.97 -8.81
C ASP A 84 4.02 2.85 -7.38
N PHE A 85 4.24 4.01 -6.75
CA PHE A 85 5.01 4.19 -5.53
C PHE A 85 4.36 5.32 -4.69
N PRO A 86 3.06 5.21 -4.34
CA PRO A 86 2.29 6.31 -3.74
C PRO A 86 2.86 6.74 -2.38
N ASP A 87 3.51 5.82 -1.68
CA ASP A 87 4.16 6.03 -0.37
C ASP A 87 5.63 6.50 -0.52
N GLU A 88 6.06 6.90 -1.72
CA GLU A 88 7.42 7.31 -2.02
C GLU A 88 7.48 8.79 -2.45
N PRO A 89 7.52 9.74 -1.49
CA PRO A 89 7.75 11.14 -1.79
C PRO A 89 9.00 11.37 -2.63
N GLY A 90 8.86 12.08 -3.74
CA GLY A 90 10.02 12.57 -4.50
C GLY A 90 10.78 11.52 -5.29
N ARG A 91 10.28 10.27 -5.42
CA ARG A 91 10.76 9.34 -6.46
C ARG A 91 10.23 9.77 -7.82
N LEU A 92 10.73 10.92 -8.29
CA LEU A 92 10.66 11.26 -9.70
C LEU A 92 11.39 10.16 -10.48
N PRO A 93 11.04 9.90 -11.75
CA PRO A 93 11.75 8.92 -12.57
C PRO A 93 13.23 9.28 -12.62
N SER A 94 14.03 8.64 -11.76
CA SER A 94 15.40 9.03 -11.42
C SER A 94 16.41 8.77 -12.54
N SER A 95 15.95 8.23 -13.67
CA SER A 95 16.76 7.97 -14.84
C SER A 95 16.08 8.51 -16.08
N GLY A 96 16.74 9.50 -16.68
CA GLY A 96 16.43 9.99 -18.01
C GLY A 96 16.47 8.90 -19.08
N LEU A 97 16.12 9.26 -20.32
CA LEU A 97 16.24 8.34 -21.45
C LEU A 97 17.69 8.27 -21.93
N THR A 98 18.40 7.18 -21.68
CA THR A 98 19.72 6.93 -22.27
C THR A 98 19.55 6.48 -23.72
N LEU A 99 20.26 7.15 -24.64
CA LEU A 99 20.27 6.77 -26.05
C LEU A 99 21.33 5.71 -26.35
N PRO A 100 21.10 4.83 -27.35
CA PRO A 100 22.09 3.87 -27.82
C PRO A 100 23.39 4.57 -28.26
N ARG A 101 24.54 3.92 -28.12
CA ARG A 101 25.86 4.47 -28.53
C ARG A 101 25.93 4.84 -30.02
N GLN A 102 25.08 4.25 -30.84
CA GLN A 102 24.95 4.50 -32.28
C GLN A 102 24.28 5.84 -32.57
N TRP A 103 23.53 6.41 -31.61
CA TRP A 103 23.02 7.77 -31.73
C TRP A 103 24.16 8.76 -31.49
N GLN A 104 24.41 9.64 -32.46
CA GLN A 104 25.31 10.79 -32.31
C GLN A 104 24.71 12.00 -33.04
N PRO A 105 25.03 13.24 -32.66
CA PRO A 105 24.52 14.43 -33.35
C PRO A 105 24.89 14.49 -34.84
N ALA A 106 26.03 13.88 -35.21
CA ALA A 106 26.58 13.90 -36.56
C ALA A 106 25.94 12.89 -37.53
N VAL A 107 25.21 11.88 -37.05
CA VAL A 107 24.59 10.89 -37.97
C VAL A 107 23.36 11.46 -38.66
N PRO A 108 22.98 10.95 -39.85
CA PRO A 108 21.82 11.45 -40.59
C PRO A 108 20.54 11.47 -39.74
N GLN A 109 19.67 12.47 -39.97
CA GLN A 109 18.44 12.65 -39.20
C GLN A 109 17.57 11.40 -39.16
N ARG A 110 17.45 10.68 -40.27
CA ARG A 110 16.71 9.41 -40.34
C ARG A 110 17.22 8.37 -39.34
N ASP A 111 18.53 8.25 -39.21
CA ASP A 111 19.15 7.29 -38.28
C ASP A 111 19.04 7.76 -36.83
N ARG A 112 19.13 9.07 -36.58
CA ARG A 112 18.84 9.64 -35.24
C ARG A 112 17.43 9.31 -34.78
N LEU A 113 16.42 9.58 -35.62
CA LEU A 113 15.03 9.28 -35.32
C LEU A 113 14.80 7.77 -35.08
N ARG A 114 15.48 6.91 -35.86
CA ARG A 114 15.44 5.46 -35.67
C ARG A 114 15.98 5.05 -34.29
N TRP A 115 17.14 5.57 -33.88
CA TRP A 115 17.73 5.21 -32.59
C TRP A 115 16.97 5.80 -31.39
N GLU A 116 16.38 6.99 -31.55
CA GLU A 116 15.45 7.55 -30.58
C GLU A 116 14.21 6.66 -30.44
N ALA A 117 13.68 6.14 -31.55
CA ALA A 117 12.56 5.21 -31.52
C ALA A 117 12.90 3.93 -30.77
N VAL A 118 14.07 3.34 -31.04
CA VAL A 118 14.57 2.15 -30.32
C VAL A 118 14.69 2.44 -28.82
N ALA A 119 15.26 3.59 -28.43
CA ALA A 119 15.39 3.97 -27.03
C ALA A 119 14.04 4.05 -26.32
N LEU A 120 13.05 4.68 -26.96
CA LEU A 120 11.69 4.81 -26.42
C LEU A 120 10.99 3.46 -26.27
N THR A 121 11.27 2.48 -27.13
CA THR A 121 10.65 1.14 -27.07
C THR A 121 11.31 0.15 -26.10
N ASN A 122 12.52 0.43 -25.62
CA ASN A 122 13.33 -0.50 -24.81
C ASN A 122 12.99 -0.47 -23.30
N ARG A 123 12.25 0.53 -22.80
CA ARG A 123 11.74 0.54 -21.42
C ARG A 123 10.27 0.16 -21.38
N LEU A 124 10.03 -1.13 -21.16
CA LEU A 124 8.70 -1.76 -21.17
C LEU A 124 7.77 -1.37 -20.00
N VAL A 125 8.31 -0.79 -18.93
CA VAL A 125 7.61 -0.81 -17.63
C VAL A 125 6.52 0.26 -17.51
N SER A 126 6.61 1.39 -18.22
CA SER A 126 5.49 2.35 -18.25
C SER A 126 5.59 3.36 -19.42
N PRO A 127 4.89 3.11 -20.54
CA PRO A 127 4.88 4.04 -21.68
C PRO A 127 3.98 5.26 -21.42
N TRP A 128 3.19 5.26 -20.34
CA TRP A 128 2.50 6.44 -19.82
C TRP A 128 2.82 6.66 -18.34
N LEU A 129 3.67 7.66 -18.07
CA LEU A 129 4.00 8.06 -16.72
C LEU A 129 3.07 9.21 -16.27
N VAL A 130 2.27 8.94 -15.25
CA VAL A 130 1.41 9.93 -14.58
C VAL A 130 1.99 10.21 -13.21
N LEU A 131 2.30 11.46 -12.90
CA LEU A 131 2.71 11.90 -11.56
C LEU A 131 1.59 12.73 -10.95
N ILE A 132 1.27 12.47 -9.68
CA ILE A 132 0.18 13.15 -8.97
C ILE A 132 0.81 13.97 -7.85
N GLY A 133 0.41 15.24 -7.72
CA GLY A 133 0.83 16.08 -6.60
C GLY A 133 -0.27 17.03 -6.16
N ARG A 134 0.07 17.94 -5.25
CA ARG A 134 -0.82 18.92 -4.62
C ARG A 134 -0.31 20.34 -4.83
N SER A 135 -1.21 21.30 -4.62
CA SER A 135 -0.98 22.73 -4.82
C SER A 135 -0.21 23.37 -3.66
N VAL A 136 -0.20 22.72 -2.50
CA VAL A 136 0.39 23.24 -1.26
C VAL A 136 1.58 22.38 -0.86
N GLU A 137 2.69 23.05 -0.53
CA GLU A 137 3.90 22.40 -0.04
C GLU A 137 3.60 21.74 1.33
N PRO A 138 4.02 20.48 1.54
CA PRO A 138 3.95 19.92 2.88
C PRO A 138 4.88 20.72 3.79
N PRO A 139 4.57 20.82 5.10
CA PRO A 139 5.52 21.42 6.03
C PRO A 139 6.88 20.73 5.88
N PRO A 140 8.00 21.46 6.00
CA PRO A 140 9.34 20.89 5.85
C PRO A 140 9.49 19.69 6.79
N PRO A 141 10.24 18.65 6.37
CA PRO A 141 10.49 17.51 7.22
C PRO A 141 11.05 18.01 8.56
N GLY A 142 10.48 17.53 9.66
CA GLY A 142 10.95 17.89 10.99
C GLY A 142 12.41 17.51 11.19
N ASP A 143 13.02 18.04 12.26
CA ASP A 143 14.36 17.63 12.69
C ASP A 143 14.53 16.09 12.68
N PRO A 144 15.58 15.53 12.02
CA PRO A 144 15.81 14.08 11.94
C PRO A 144 15.90 13.38 13.30
N GLY A 145 16.48 14.03 14.32
CA GLY A 145 16.54 13.51 15.68
C GLY A 145 15.14 13.31 16.27
N ARG A 146 14.26 14.32 16.11
CA ARG A 146 12.84 14.20 16.48
C ARG A 146 12.08 13.15 15.66
N LEU A 147 12.39 12.99 14.38
CA LEU A 147 11.79 11.96 13.53
C LEU A 147 12.15 10.56 14.02
N LEU A 148 13.44 10.28 14.22
CA LEU A 148 13.92 9.02 14.79
C LEU A 148 13.27 8.76 16.14
N GLY A 149 13.22 9.79 16.97
CA GLY A 149 12.53 9.79 18.24
C GLY A 149 11.09 9.29 18.15
N ARG A 150 10.28 9.91 17.29
CA ARG A 150 8.89 9.49 17.07
C ARG A 150 8.79 8.04 16.61
N LEU A 151 9.68 7.58 15.74
CA LEU A 151 9.69 6.19 15.29
C LEU A 151 10.05 5.22 16.42
N CYS A 152 11.01 5.55 17.29
CA CYS A 152 11.32 4.76 18.49
C CYS A 152 10.11 4.69 19.45
N ALA A 153 9.44 5.82 19.69
CA ALA A 153 8.24 5.84 20.52
C ALA A 153 7.09 5.03 19.90
N LEU A 154 6.96 5.07 18.57
CA LEU A 154 5.99 4.26 17.85
C LEU A 154 6.32 2.76 17.92
N ALA A 155 7.59 2.36 17.76
CA ALA A 155 8.02 0.96 17.94
C ALA A 155 7.67 0.43 19.35
N ASP A 156 7.94 1.23 20.38
CA ASP A 156 7.57 0.91 21.76
C ASP A 156 6.04 0.78 21.94
N GLN A 157 5.26 1.65 21.30
CA GLN A 157 3.79 1.61 21.34
C GLN A 157 3.23 0.41 20.59
N LEU A 158 3.79 0.06 19.43
CA LEU A 158 3.33 -1.05 18.63
C LEU A 158 3.83 -2.40 19.13
N HIS A 159 4.80 -2.42 20.06
CA HIS A 159 5.52 -3.63 20.48
C HIS A 159 6.16 -4.36 19.29
N VAL A 160 6.94 -3.61 18.51
CA VAL A 160 7.73 -4.08 17.37
C VAL A 160 9.14 -3.50 17.47
N ASP A 161 10.06 -3.99 16.65
CA ASP A 161 11.38 -3.39 16.53
C ASP A 161 11.36 -2.26 15.51
N LEU A 162 12.08 -1.17 15.79
CA LEU A 162 12.51 -0.25 14.72
C LEU A 162 13.90 -0.65 14.28
N VAL A 163 14.08 -0.88 12.98
CA VAL A 163 15.33 -1.28 12.36
C VAL A 163 15.83 -0.18 11.44
N LEU A 164 17.02 0.31 11.74
CA LEU A 164 17.84 1.09 10.82
C LEU A 164 18.81 0.12 10.15
N GLU A 165 18.88 0.12 8.84
CA GLU A 165 19.77 -0.76 8.10
C GLU A 165 20.63 0.03 7.13
N VAL A 166 21.90 -0.39 7.01
CA VAL A 166 22.81 0.11 6.00
C VAL A 166 23.51 -1.05 5.29
N ARG A 167 23.57 -0.99 3.95
CA ARG A 167 24.26 -1.99 3.11
C ARG A 167 24.99 -1.32 1.93
N PRO A 168 25.97 -1.98 1.30
CA PRO A 168 26.52 -1.56 0.02
C PRO A 168 25.41 -1.43 -1.02
N SER A 169 25.38 -0.30 -1.72
CA SER A 169 24.36 0.00 -2.71
C SER A 169 24.32 -1.04 -3.85
N SER A 170 23.12 -1.53 -4.16
CA SER A 170 22.87 -2.43 -5.30
C SER A 170 23.25 -1.83 -6.67
N ILE A 171 23.35 -0.50 -6.78
CA ILE A 171 23.82 0.19 -8.00
C ILE A 171 25.33 0.45 -8.01
N GLY A 172 26.08 -0.16 -7.08
CA GLY A 172 27.54 -0.16 -7.03
C GLY A 172 28.18 1.17 -6.60
N ARG A 173 27.43 2.05 -5.93
CA ARG A 173 27.94 3.34 -5.44
C ARG A 173 27.58 3.56 -3.97
N GLY A 174 28.60 3.51 -3.12
CA GLY A 174 28.49 3.86 -1.69
C GLY A 174 27.59 2.92 -0.89
N LEU A 175 27.15 3.42 0.25
CA LEU A 175 26.19 2.76 1.13
C LEU A 175 24.77 3.21 0.80
N SER A 176 23.80 2.41 1.25
CA SER A 176 22.38 2.71 1.19
C SER A 176 21.72 2.46 2.53
N TRP A 177 20.85 3.39 2.92
CA TRP A 177 20.08 3.37 4.17
C TRP A 177 18.63 2.96 3.96
N ASP A 178 18.08 2.28 4.96
CA ASP A 178 16.67 1.90 5.07
C ASP A 178 16.18 2.00 6.52
N VAL A 179 14.89 2.28 6.71
CA VAL A 179 14.24 2.47 8.00
C VAL A 179 12.89 1.76 7.99
N ARG A 180 12.66 0.81 8.90
CA ARG A 180 11.43 0.01 8.92
C ARG A 180 11.10 -0.55 10.29
N PHE A 181 9.86 -0.96 10.48
CA PHE A 181 9.45 -1.78 11.61
C PHE A 181 9.52 -3.26 11.27
N GLU A 182 9.91 -4.09 12.24
CA GLU A 182 9.96 -5.55 12.10
C GLU A 182 9.35 -6.24 13.32
N HIS A 183 8.74 -7.40 13.12
CA HIS A 183 8.46 -8.32 14.23
C HIS A 183 9.78 -8.84 14.81
N ALA A 184 9.87 -8.92 16.13
CA ALA A 184 11.07 -9.45 16.78
C ALA A 184 11.33 -10.90 16.33
N GLY A 185 12.55 -11.17 15.86
CA GLY A 185 12.91 -12.44 15.22
C GLY A 185 12.61 -12.51 13.71
N GLY A 186 12.16 -11.41 13.09
CA GLY A 186 11.97 -11.28 11.65
C GLY A 186 13.28 -11.51 10.89
N ALA A 187 13.19 -12.06 9.68
CA ALA A 187 14.37 -12.28 8.85
C ALA A 187 14.88 -10.95 8.26
N VAL A 188 16.18 -10.90 7.96
CA VAL A 188 16.76 -9.77 7.23
C VAL A 188 16.28 -9.83 5.77
N PRO A 189 15.64 -8.78 5.23
CA PRO A 189 15.14 -8.81 3.85
C PRO A 189 16.26 -9.09 2.83
N ASP A 190 15.96 -9.90 1.83
CA ASP A 190 16.86 -10.27 0.74
C ASP A 190 16.96 -9.19 -0.36
N TYR A 191 16.07 -8.19 -0.34
CA TYR A 191 16.09 -7.05 -1.23
C TYR A 191 16.34 -5.72 -0.49
N GLN A 192 17.06 -4.80 -1.12
CA GLN A 192 17.17 -3.41 -0.67
C GLN A 192 15.94 -2.65 -1.13
N HIS A 193 15.18 -2.08 -0.19
CA HIS A 193 13.98 -1.32 -0.53
C HIS A 193 14.32 -0.07 -1.35
N ARG A 194 15.42 0.64 -1.07
CA ARG A 194 15.86 1.84 -1.82
C ARG A 194 17.36 2.08 -1.76
N TRP A 195 17.79 3.02 -2.62
CA TRP A 195 19.05 3.74 -2.50
C TRP A 195 18.83 5.08 -1.80
N ILE A 196 19.21 5.19 -0.52
CA ILE A 196 19.21 6.46 0.23
C ILE A 196 20.62 6.69 0.78
N ALA A 197 21.20 7.85 0.47
CA ALA A 197 22.63 8.07 0.67
C ALA A 197 23.05 8.20 2.14
N ASP A 198 22.18 8.72 3.00
CA ASP A 198 22.46 9.02 4.40
C ASP A 198 21.23 8.83 5.30
N LEU A 199 21.47 8.67 6.60
CA LEU A 199 20.43 8.36 7.59
C LEU A 199 19.44 9.52 7.77
N SER A 200 19.91 10.77 7.75
CA SER A 200 19.06 11.95 7.91
C SER A 200 18.01 12.05 6.79
N THR A 201 18.44 11.83 5.55
CA THR A 201 17.56 11.77 4.38
C THR A 201 16.60 10.59 4.46
N ALA A 202 17.05 9.44 4.98
CA ALA A 202 16.17 8.28 5.17
C ALA A 202 15.03 8.60 6.16
N LEU A 203 15.36 9.18 7.31
CA LEU A 203 14.36 9.59 8.32
C LEU A 203 13.39 10.66 7.83
N ALA A 204 13.87 11.60 7.00
CA ALA A 204 13.04 12.65 6.42
C ALA A 204 12.12 12.14 5.29
N SER A 205 12.49 11.04 4.62
CA SER A 205 11.80 10.54 3.42
C SER A 205 10.96 9.28 3.65
N ILE A 206 11.17 8.57 4.76
CA ILE A 206 10.40 7.37 5.14
C ILE A 206 9.41 7.73 6.25
N PRO A 207 8.12 7.98 5.92
CA PRO A 207 7.09 8.22 6.93
C PRO A 207 6.77 6.93 7.72
N ALA A 208 6.08 7.07 8.86
CA ALA A 208 5.73 5.93 9.71
C ALA A 208 4.84 4.90 8.96
N GLU A 209 3.92 5.40 8.14
CA GLU A 209 3.05 4.63 7.24
C GLU A 209 3.85 3.77 6.25
N ARG A 210 5.07 4.20 5.89
CA ARG A 210 5.98 3.41 5.06
C ARG A 210 6.79 2.44 5.90
N ALA A 211 7.30 2.89 7.04
CA ALA A 211 8.10 2.04 7.91
C ALA A 211 7.35 0.76 8.35
N VAL A 212 6.01 0.82 8.49
CA VAL A 212 5.19 -0.36 8.83
C VAL A 212 5.12 -1.40 7.71
N THR A 213 5.46 -1.07 6.45
CA THR A 213 5.55 -2.09 5.39
C THR A 213 6.70 -3.07 5.61
N GLY A 214 7.61 -2.84 6.56
CA GLY A 214 8.58 -3.86 6.97
C GLY A 214 7.96 -5.02 7.74
N LEU A 215 6.73 -4.87 8.26
CA LEU A 215 6.00 -5.92 8.96
C LEU A 215 5.48 -7.00 7.99
N THR A 216 5.48 -6.74 6.68
CA THR A 216 5.01 -7.66 5.63
C THR A 216 5.97 -8.79 5.30
N VAL A 217 7.18 -8.77 5.85
CA VAL A 217 8.20 -9.77 5.53
C VAL A 217 7.77 -11.11 6.13
N ALA A 218 7.01 -11.86 5.32
CA ALA A 218 6.39 -13.11 5.68
C ALA A 218 7.42 -14.06 6.29
N ASN A 219 7.28 -14.33 7.58
CA ASN A 219 8.11 -15.28 8.29
C ASN A 219 7.21 -16.22 9.11
N PRO A 220 6.82 -17.37 8.53
CA PRO A 220 5.92 -18.31 9.17
C PRO A 220 6.49 -18.90 10.46
N LEU A 221 7.80 -18.75 10.70
CA LEU A 221 8.52 -19.22 11.89
C LEU A 221 8.60 -18.17 12.99
N LEU A 222 7.97 -17.01 12.84
CA LEU A 222 7.94 -16.00 13.89
C LEU A 222 7.33 -16.56 15.19
N PRO A 223 7.99 -16.37 16.34
CA PRO A 223 7.44 -16.74 17.63
C PRO A 223 6.11 -16.04 17.89
N ALA A 224 5.09 -16.80 18.29
CA ALA A 224 3.77 -16.28 18.62
C ALA A 224 3.63 -16.21 20.15
N HIS A 225 3.52 -14.99 20.69
CA HIS A 225 3.37 -14.72 22.11
C HIS A 225 2.22 -13.75 22.36
N TYR A 226 1.50 -13.97 23.45
CA TYR A 226 0.60 -12.95 23.97
C TYR A 226 1.40 -11.77 24.51
N LEU A 227 0.77 -10.59 24.62
CA LEU A 227 1.37 -9.46 25.34
C LEU A 227 1.23 -9.65 26.85
N THR A 228 2.22 -9.20 27.62
CA THR A 228 2.12 -9.10 29.08
C THR A 228 1.04 -8.09 29.49
N GLY A 229 0.50 -8.20 30.72
CA GLY A 229 -0.49 -7.23 31.23
C GLY A 229 0.03 -5.78 31.22
N ASP A 230 1.31 -5.58 31.52
CA ASP A 230 1.95 -4.26 31.43
C ASP A 230 1.99 -3.71 30.00
N ALA A 231 2.13 -4.58 28.99
CA ALA A 231 2.12 -4.19 27.59
C ALA A 231 0.71 -3.87 27.06
N LEU A 232 -0.34 -4.48 27.63
CA LEU A 232 -1.75 -4.20 27.28
C LEU A 232 -2.23 -2.84 27.79
N THR A 233 -1.79 -2.41 28.97
CA THR A 233 -2.27 -1.18 29.62
C THR A 233 -1.72 0.12 29.05
N GLY A 234 -0.89 0.06 28.00
CA GLY A 234 -0.49 1.22 27.19
C GLY A 234 0.10 2.37 28.01
N ARG A 235 1.36 2.26 28.46
CA ARG A 235 2.04 3.42 29.07
C ARG A 235 2.49 4.39 27.99
N ALA A 236 2.07 5.65 28.11
CA ALA A 236 2.61 6.74 27.31
C ALA A 236 4.15 6.72 27.39
N VAL A 237 4.82 6.62 26.24
CA VAL A 237 6.28 6.73 26.17
C VAL A 237 6.62 8.18 26.48
N PRO A 238 7.36 8.48 27.58
CA PRO A 238 7.75 9.84 27.86
C PRO A 238 8.69 10.30 26.74
N VAL A 239 8.19 11.18 25.88
CA VAL A 239 9.05 11.99 25.01
C VAL A 239 9.75 12.98 25.94
N GLY A 240 11.09 12.98 25.98
CA GLY A 240 11.85 13.93 26.78
C GLY A 240 11.45 15.38 26.50
N LEU A 241 11.70 16.30 27.45
CA LEU A 241 11.39 17.73 27.33
C LEU A 241 12.10 18.42 26.14
N ASP A 242 13.10 17.77 25.55
CA ASP A 242 13.84 18.14 24.34
C ASP A 242 13.23 17.56 23.04
N GLY A 243 12.21 16.71 23.13
CA GLY A 243 11.55 16.06 22.00
C GLY A 243 12.20 14.74 21.53
N HIS A 244 13.16 14.18 22.29
CA HIS A 244 13.94 13.00 21.86
C HIS A 244 13.70 11.80 22.78
N PRO A 245 12.94 10.79 22.34
CA PRO A 245 12.99 9.43 22.89
C PRO A 245 14.43 8.91 22.83
N GLY A 246 15.07 8.80 24.00
CA GLY A 246 16.41 8.21 24.16
C GLY A 246 17.61 9.17 24.12
N GLY A 247 17.44 10.46 23.78
CA GLY A 247 18.53 11.46 23.82
C GLY A 247 19.76 11.09 22.97
N HIS A 248 19.57 10.35 21.88
CA HIS A 248 20.67 9.77 21.11
C HIS A 248 21.25 10.73 20.08
N ASP A 249 22.57 10.78 20.02
CA ASP A 249 23.34 11.46 18.98
C ASP A 249 23.21 10.68 17.66
N LEU A 250 22.42 11.22 16.73
CA LEU A 250 22.20 10.62 15.40
C LEU A 250 23.52 10.36 14.68
N ASP A 251 24.49 11.27 14.82
CA ASP A 251 25.80 11.17 14.19
C ASP A 251 26.61 10.00 14.77
N GLN A 252 26.37 9.63 16.03
CA GLN A 252 27.00 8.47 16.65
C GLN A 252 26.46 7.17 16.07
N VAL A 253 25.13 7.06 15.93
CA VAL A 253 24.48 5.88 15.33
C VAL A 253 24.94 5.72 13.88
N GLU A 254 24.92 6.82 13.11
CA GLU A 254 25.32 6.82 11.70
C GLU A 254 26.78 6.38 11.52
N ARG A 255 27.73 7.01 12.23
CA ARG A 255 29.15 6.68 12.14
C ARG A 255 29.44 5.23 12.49
N ARG A 256 28.80 4.71 13.54
CA ARG A 256 28.99 3.31 13.96
C ARG A 256 28.49 2.34 12.89
N MET A 257 27.30 2.57 12.36
CA MET A 257 26.70 1.72 11.34
C MET A 257 27.49 1.74 10.02
N ILE A 258 28.02 2.89 9.61
CA ILE A 258 28.91 2.99 8.43
C ILE A 258 30.15 2.12 8.64
N ALA A 259 30.83 2.25 9.78
CA ALA A 259 32.03 1.47 10.08
C ALA A 259 31.75 -0.05 10.06
N ASP A 260 30.64 -0.48 10.68
CA ASP A 260 30.24 -1.89 10.68
C ASP A 260 29.92 -2.40 9.27
N ALA A 261 29.27 -1.58 8.43
CA ALA A 261 28.89 -1.94 7.07
C ALA A 261 30.08 -2.02 6.11
N GLU A 262 31.04 -1.11 6.22
CA GLU A 262 32.27 -1.14 5.44
C GLU A 262 33.11 -2.39 5.76
N GLN A 263 33.09 -2.84 7.01
CA GLN A 263 33.85 -4.03 7.45
C GLN A 263 33.15 -5.36 7.12
N HIS A 264 31.82 -5.42 7.19
CA HIS A 264 31.08 -6.70 7.15
C HIS A 264 30.12 -6.84 5.95
N GLY A 265 29.98 -5.82 5.12
CA GLY A 265 29.05 -5.81 3.99
C GLY A 265 27.62 -5.42 4.36
N GLY A 266 27.38 -4.98 5.60
CA GLY A 266 26.11 -4.41 6.05
C GLY A 266 26.00 -4.35 7.58
N ALA A 267 25.09 -3.55 8.09
CA ALA A 267 24.82 -3.42 9.53
C ALA A 267 23.36 -3.06 9.81
N GLN A 268 22.87 -3.45 10.99
CA GLN A 268 21.58 -3.03 11.53
C GLN A 268 21.75 -2.42 12.93
N ALA A 269 21.04 -1.33 13.18
CA ALA A 269 20.73 -0.87 14.52
C ALA A 269 19.24 -1.14 14.79
N ILE A 270 18.95 -1.83 15.89
CA ILE A 270 17.63 -2.32 16.24
C ILE A 270 17.21 -1.69 17.56
N TRP A 271 16.17 -0.88 17.55
CA TRP A 271 15.55 -0.35 18.75
C TRP A 271 14.57 -1.39 19.31
N ARG A 272 14.92 -1.98 20.44
CA ARG A 272 14.09 -2.96 21.16
C ARG A 272 14.25 -2.75 22.66
N ASN A 273 13.14 -2.86 23.41
CA ASN A 273 13.14 -2.72 24.87
C ASN A 273 13.73 -1.37 25.34
N ARG A 274 13.49 -0.30 24.58
CA ARG A 274 14.04 1.05 24.82
C ARG A 274 15.57 1.14 24.75
N HIS A 275 16.18 0.31 23.92
CA HIS A 275 17.63 0.25 23.77
C HIS A 275 18.02 -0.02 22.32
N TRP A 276 19.11 0.61 21.87
CA TRP A 276 19.71 0.33 20.56
C TRP A 276 20.65 -0.87 20.64
N TRP A 277 20.37 -1.87 19.83
CA TRP A 277 21.19 -3.06 19.65
C TRP A 277 21.84 -3.02 18.28
N HIS A 278 23.16 -3.19 18.20
CA HIS A 278 23.90 -3.10 16.94
C HIS A 278 24.42 -4.47 16.52
N THR A 279 24.11 -4.87 15.28
CA THR A 279 24.60 -6.13 14.71
C THR A 279 25.15 -5.90 13.31
N SER A 280 26.28 -6.53 13.01
CA SER A 280 26.77 -6.69 11.64
C SER A 280 25.84 -7.61 10.86
N LEU A 281 25.68 -7.38 9.56
CA LEU A 281 25.09 -8.33 8.64
C LEU A 281 26.18 -9.17 8.00
N ARG A 282 25.90 -10.45 7.79
CA ARG A 282 26.81 -11.38 7.12
C ARG A 282 26.09 -11.98 5.91
N PRO A 283 26.76 -12.17 4.76
CA PRO A 283 26.19 -12.95 3.67
C PRO A 283 25.83 -14.35 4.16
N ALA A 284 24.64 -14.83 3.81
CA ALA A 284 24.28 -16.23 4.02
C ALA A 284 24.65 -17.08 2.79
N ASP A 285 24.41 -18.39 2.86
CA ASP A 285 24.80 -19.34 1.82
C ASP A 285 24.13 -19.06 0.46
N THR A 286 22.99 -18.39 0.47
CA THR A 286 22.31 -17.93 -0.74
C THR A 286 22.80 -16.55 -1.15
N ALA A 287 23.30 -16.41 -2.37
CA ALA A 287 23.80 -15.14 -2.90
C ALA A 287 22.73 -14.04 -2.80
N GLY A 288 23.10 -12.88 -2.23
CA GLY A 288 22.21 -11.74 -2.04
C GLY A 288 21.44 -11.75 -0.71
N THR A 289 21.43 -12.87 0.02
CA THR A 289 20.78 -12.96 1.33
C THR A 289 21.76 -12.62 2.45
N PHE A 290 21.24 -12.01 3.52
CA PHE A 290 22.01 -11.63 4.70
C PHE A 290 21.38 -12.22 5.96
N VAL A 291 22.21 -12.47 6.96
CA VAL A 291 21.77 -12.85 8.32
C VAL A 291 22.42 -11.94 9.35
N ARG A 292 21.73 -11.69 10.46
CA ARG A 292 22.32 -10.96 11.59
C ARG A 292 23.45 -11.78 12.20
N GLY A 293 24.54 -11.13 12.57
CA GLY A 293 25.64 -11.77 13.31
C GLY A 293 25.22 -12.27 14.69
N TRP A 294 24.21 -11.63 15.30
CA TRP A 294 23.55 -12.05 16.53
C TRP A 294 22.16 -11.37 16.64
N GLU A 295 21.24 -11.94 17.42
CA GLU A 295 19.88 -11.42 17.62
C GLU A 295 19.77 -10.69 18.97
N PRO A 296 19.12 -9.51 19.04
CA PRO A 296 18.83 -8.84 20.31
C PRO A 296 18.08 -9.75 21.31
N PRO A 297 18.14 -9.48 22.62
CA PRO A 297 17.40 -10.26 23.61
C PRO A 297 15.90 -10.32 23.32
N ALA A 298 15.24 -11.34 23.86
CA ALA A 298 13.80 -11.50 23.74
C ALA A 298 13.05 -10.23 24.21
N PRO A 299 11.98 -9.82 23.51
CA PRO A 299 11.19 -8.67 23.91
C PRO A 299 10.57 -8.83 25.30
N LYS A 300 10.62 -7.76 26.10
CA LYS A 300 10.04 -7.75 27.47
C LYS A 300 8.52 -7.75 27.47
N HIS A 301 7.90 -7.38 26.35
CA HIS A 301 6.46 -7.39 26.17
C HIS A 301 5.90 -8.77 25.83
N TRP A 302 6.75 -9.77 25.55
CA TRP A 302 6.32 -11.15 25.35
C TRP A 302 5.88 -11.78 26.68
N GLY A 303 4.61 -12.17 26.72
CA GLY A 303 4.04 -13.02 27.75
C GLY A 303 4.16 -14.50 27.38
N GLU A 304 3.18 -15.28 27.80
CA GLU A 304 3.14 -16.71 27.51
C GLU A 304 3.04 -16.97 25.98
N PRO A 305 3.68 -18.06 25.49
CA PRO A 305 3.53 -18.48 24.10
C PRO A 305 2.06 -18.74 23.76
N ILE A 306 1.65 -18.37 22.54
CA ILE A 306 0.33 -18.71 22.03
C ILE A 306 0.30 -20.23 21.75
N PRO A 307 -0.66 -20.99 22.30
CA PRO A 307 -0.71 -22.43 22.10
C PRO A 307 -0.83 -22.79 20.62
N THR A 308 -0.04 -23.77 20.16
CA THR A 308 -0.09 -24.27 18.79
C THR A 308 -0.30 -25.78 18.75
N HIS A 309 -0.88 -26.27 17.67
CA HIS A 309 -0.95 -27.69 17.37
C HIS A 309 -0.59 -27.96 15.91
N PRO A 310 -0.04 -29.14 15.57
CA PRO A 310 0.27 -29.49 14.20
C PRO A 310 -0.98 -29.43 13.30
N CYS A 311 -0.84 -28.86 12.10
CA CYS A 311 -1.92 -28.84 11.13
C CYS A 311 -2.23 -30.25 10.65
N GLY A 312 -3.46 -30.73 10.90
CA GLY A 312 -3.89 -32.09 10.52
C GLY A 312 -3.87 -32.38 9.02
N ARG A 313 -3.80 -31.36 8.14
CA ARG A 313 -3.75 -31.54 6.68
C ARG A 313 -2.34 -31.64 6.11
N CYS A 314 -1.35 -31.00 6.73
CA CYS A 314 -0.06 -30.78 6.10
C CYS A 314 1.17 -30.96 7.01
N ALA A 315 1.00 -31.09 8.33
CA ALA A 315 2.15 -31.15 9.26
C ALA A 315 3.10 -32.32 8.98
N ASP A 316 2.55 -33.51 8.70
CA ASP A 316 3.33 -34.73 8.46
C ASP A 316 3.69 -34.94 6.98
N ARG A 317 3.40 -33.98 6.11
CA ARG A 317 3.73 -34.05 4.69
C ARG A 317 5.08 -33.39 4.45
N ALA A 318 5.97 -34.07 3.72
CA ALA A 318 7.29 -33.54 3.40
C ALA A 318 7.19 -32.25 2.55
N ASP A 319 6.32 -32.26 1.54
CA ASP A 319 6.09 -31.15 0.61
C ASP A 319 4.57 -31.00 0.31
N PRO A 320 3.77 -30.50 1.26
CA PRO A 320 2.36 -30.29 1.04
C PRO A 320 2.12 -29.11 0.09
N PRO A 321 1.08 -29.16 -0.77
CA PRO A 321 0.60 -27.96 -1.45
C PRO A 321 0.21 -26.90 -0.41
N TYR A 322 0.20 -25.63 -0.83
CA TYR A 322 -0.20 -24.50 0.03
C TYR A 322 -1.51 -24.82 0.76
N CYS A 323 -1.46 -24.80 2.09
CA CYS A 323 -2.56 -25.23 2.94
C CYS A 323 -3.30 -24.02 3.49
N LEU A 324 -4.58 -23.88 3.14
CA LEU A 324 -5.44 -22.78 3.59
C LEU A 324 -5.80 -22.86 5.09
N ASP A 325 -5.60 -24.01 5.75
CA ASP A 325 -5.91 -24.17 7.17
C ASP A 325 -4.80 -23.60 8.08
N CYS A 326 -3.56 -23.58 7.60
CA CYS A 326 -2.41 -23.09 8.37
C CYS A 326 -1.56 -22.06 7.61
N TYR A 327 -1.99 -21.67 6.40
CA TYR A 327 -1.27 -20.76 5.50
C TYR A 327 0.21 -21.12 5.30
N GLY A 328 0.48 -22.43 5.20
CA GLY A 328 1.85 -22.96 5.01
C GLY A 328 2.73 -23.06 6.25
N THR A 329 2.31 -22.54 7.41
CA THR A 329 3.08 -22.60 8.68
C THR A 329 3.20 -24.00 9.28
N ARG A 330 2.37 -24.96 8.82
CA ARG A 330 2.21 -26.32 9.37
C ARG A 330 1.73 -26.38 10.82
N GLN A 331 1.40 -25.25 11.42
CA GLN A 331 0.92 -25.12 12.80
C GLN A 331 -0.38 -24.31 12.80
N VAL A 332 -1.34 -24.72 13.61
CA VAL A 332 -2.55 -23.93 13.87
C VAL A 332 -2.41 -23.31 15.26
N ARG A 333 -2.53 -21.98 15.32
CA ARG A 333 -2.38 -21.18 16.54
C ARG A 333 -3.74 -20.99 17.20
N ARG A 334 -3.84 -21.16 18.51
CA ARG A 334 -5.07 -20.98 19.31
C ARG A 334 -5.05 -19.67 20.06
N GLY A 335 -4.98 -18.58 19.30
CA GLY A 335 -4.94 -17.24 19.84
C GLY A 335 -4.29 -16.25 18.89
N ALA A 336 -4.49 -14.99 19.17
CA ALA A 336 -3.88 -13.88 18.46
C ALA A 336 -3.69 -12.66 19.37
N VAL A 337 -2.87 -11.73 18.92
CA VAL A 337 -2.78 -10.39 19.52
C VAL A 337 -3.22 -9.37 18.49
N LEU A 338 -4.31 -8.67 18.80
CA LEU A 338 -4.77 -7.52 18.03
C LEU A 338 -4.07 -6.25 18.51
N THR A 339 -3.58 -5.45 17.57
CA THR A 339 -3.11 -4.08 17.81
C THR A 339 -3.80 -3.15 16.82
N VAL A 340 -4.56 -2.18 17.31
CA VAL A 340 -5.17 -1.12 16.49
C VAL A 340 -4.43 0.19 16.78
N THR A 341 -4.00 0.91 15.75
CA THR A 341 -3.22 2.16 15.91
C THR A 341 -3.60 3.20 14.86
N ASP A 342 -3.45 4.49 15.18
CA ASP A 342 -3.51 5.56 14.17
C ASP A 342 -2.13 6.06 13.73
N LEU A 343 -1.05 5.41 14.20
CA LEU A 343 0.36 5.79 14.03
C LEU A 343 0.73 7.17 14.58
N ARG A 344 -0.21 7.87 15.23
CA ARG A 344 -0.08 9.23 15.76
C ARG A 344 -0.11 9.27 17.28
N GLY A 345 0.01 8.11 17.91
CA GLY A 345 0.13 7.95 19.35
C GLY A 345 -1.08 7.34 20.05
N ARG A 346 -2.16 7.03 19.32
CA ARG A 346 -3.25 6.19 19.86
C ARG A 346 -3.00 4.74 19.47
N THR A 347 -3.04 3.84 20.43
CA THR A 347 -2.90 2.41 20.20
C THR A 347 -3.72 1.63 21.22
N VAL A 348 -4.37 0.56 20.78
CA VAL A 348 -5.10 -0.39 21.62
C VAL A 348 -4.56 -1.78 21.33
N HIS A 349 -4.25 -2.54 22.38
CA HIS A 349 -3.86 -3.94 22.27
C HIS A 349 -4.89 -4.84 22.93
N ARG A 350 -5.15 -6.01 22.34
CA ARG A 350 -5.94 -7.07 22.96
C ARG A 350 -5.28 -8.41 22.73
N ASN A 351 -5.20 -9.21 23.79
CA ASN A 351 -4.94 -10.64 23.67
C ASN A 351 -6.27 -11.34 23.39
N TRP A 352 -6.37 -12.04 22.27
CA TRP A 352 -7.50 -12.89 21.94
C TRP A 352 -7.17 -14.33 22.29
N ARG A 353 -7.81 -14.83 23.36
CA ARG A 353 -7.58 -16.17 23.92
C ARG A 353 -8.88 -16.96 23.91
N PRO A 354 -8.86 -18.29 23.71
CA PRO A 354 -10.07 -19.11 23.84
C PRO A 354 -10.77 -18.91 25.20
N ASP A 355 -9.98 -18.85 26.28
CA ASP A 355 -10.42 -18.71 27.66
C ASP A 355 -10.27 -17.28 28.20
N SER A 356 -10.53 -16.24 27.39
CA SER A 356 -10.35 -14.85 27.82
C SER A 356 -11.17 -14.52 29.08
N ASP A 357 -10.58 -14.69 30.27
CA ASP A 357 -11.13 -14.28 31.56
C ASP A 357 -10.94 -12.75 31.68
N PRO A 358 -11.98 -11.95 32.03
CA PRO A 358 -12.02 -10.49 31.87
C PRO A 358 -11.07 -9.68 32.75
N THR A 359 -10.22 -10.33 33.55
CA THR A 359 -9.44 -9.69 34.61
C THR A 359 -8.22 -8.89 34.13
N GLY A 360 -7.95 -8.86 32.83
CA GLY A 360 -6.83 -8.11 32.23
C GLY A 360 -7.16 -6.69 31.76
N ASP A 361 -8.44 -6.31 31.68
CA ASP A 361 -8.88 -4.99 31.21
C ASP A 361 -9.70 -4.29 32.32
N PRO A 362 -9.17 -3.25 33.00
CA PRO A 362 -9.80 -2.66 34.19
C PRO A 362 -11.15 -1.96 33.90
N GLU A 363 -11.56 -1.81 32.63
CA GLU A 363 -12.88 -1.28 32.23
C GLU A 363 -13.88 -2.36 31.77
N ALA A 364 -13.47 -3.63 31.62
CA ALA A 364 -14.36 -4.73 31.22
C ALA A 364 -14.99 -5.41 32.45
N ALA A 365 -15.90 -4.72 33.13
CA ALA A 365 -16.62 -5.26 34.30
C ALA A 365 -17.64 -6.38 33.96
N VAL A 366 -17.75 -6.79 32.70
CA VAL A 366 -18.62 -7.87 32.21
C VAL A 366 -17.75 -8.80 31.38
N GLY A 367 -17.66 -10.08 31.79
CA GLY A 367 -16.92 -11.10 31.03
C GLY A 367 -17.43 -11.26 29.60
N PRO A 368 -16.62 -11.81 28.67
CA PRO A 368 -17.06 -12.01 27.31
C PRO A 368 -18.33 -12.87 27.30
N GLN A 369 -19.35 -12.40 26.59
CA GLN A 369 -20.58 -13.14 26.45
C GLN A 369 -20.34 -14.43 25.65
N PRO A 370 -21.07 -15.51 25.96
CA PRO A 370 -20.95 -16.74 25.19
C PRO A 370 -21.28 -16.47 23.71
N PRO A 371 -20.56 -17.12 22.76
CA PRO A 371 -20.88 -17.03 21.35
C PRO A 371 -22.36 -17.32 21.09
N THR A 372 -23.00 -16.47 20.30
CA THR A 372 -24.42 -16.62 19.97
C THR A 372 -24.56 -17.30 18.61
N LEU A 373 -25.28 -18.42 18.56
CA LEU A 373 -25.62 -19.08 17.31
C LEU A 373 -26.61 -18.21 16.53
N VAL A 374 -26.23 -17.74 15.35
CA VAL A 374 -27.07 -16.82 14.56
C VAL A 374 -27.90 -17.55 13.51
N LEU A 375 -27.39 -18.66 12.96
CA LEU A 375 -28.09 -19.43 11.94
C LEU A 375 -27.70 -20.91 12.00
N THR A 376 -28.70 -21.80 11.93
CA THR A 376 -28.52 -23.26 11.89
C THR A 376 -28.77 -23.90 10.54
N ASP A 377 -29.34 -23.17 9.56
CA ASP A 377 -29.99 -23.85 8.43
C ASP A 377 -29.30 -23.55 7.09
N ARG A 378 -28.35 -24.42 6.73
CA ARG A 378 -27.84 -24.56 5.36
C ARG A 378 -27.77 -26.04 4.95
N PRO A 379 -28.06 -26.36 3.67
CA PRO A 379 -27.68 -27.63 3.05
C PRO A 379 -26.17 -27.92 3.06
N SER A 380 -25.33 -26.90 3.31
CA SER A 380 -23.87 -26.99 3.31
C SER A 380 -23.28 -27.62 4.57
N GLY A 381 -24.06 -27.79 5.65
CA GLY A 381 -23.56 -28.35 6.90
C GLY A 381 -22.55 -27.45 7.63
N THR A 382 -22.76 -26.13 7.66
CA THR A 382 -21.93 -25.17 8.42
C THR A 382 -22.85 -24.34 9.31
N THR A 383 -22.45 -24.12 10.57
CA THR A 383 -23.13 -23.24 11.54
C THR A 383 -22.40 -21.91 11.66
N VAL A 384 -23.16 -20.82 11.82
CA VAL A 384 -22.63 -19.46 11.90
C VAL A 384 -22.82 -18.90 13.30
N TRP A 385 -21.74 -18.42 13.90
CA TRP A 385 -21.69 -17.92 15.26
C TRP A 385 -21.24 -16.46 15.30
N GLN A 386 -21.91 -15.67 16.12
CA GLN A 386 -21.51 -14.31 16.48
C GLN A 386 -20.69 -14.37 17.75
N LEU A 387 -19.44 -13.92 17.68
CA LEU A 387 -18.55 -13.83 18.83
C LEU A 387 -18.79 -12.53 19.60
N ASP A 388 -18.34 -12.52 20.86
CA ASP A 388 -18.35 -11.36 21.75
C ASP A 388 -17.64 -10.14 21.14
N GLU A 389 -18.04 -8.93 21.55
CA GLU A 389 -17.46 -7.66 21.11
C GLU A 389 -15.93 -7.61 21.29
N HIS A 390 -15.39 -8.34 22.26
CA HIS A 390 -13.95 -8.51 22.47
C HIS A 390 -13.19 -8.95 21.21
N TYR A 391 -13.78 -9.87 20.43
CA TYR A 391 -13.21 -10.42 19.18
C TYR A 391 -13.60 -9.62 17.93
N GLN A 392 -14.29 -8.49 18.07
CA GLN A 392 -14.73 -7.68 16.94
C GLN A 392 -13.80 -6.48 16.76
N ILE A 393 -13.01 -6.46 15.69
CA ILE A 393 -12.12 -5.33 15.39
C ILE A 393 -12.93 -4.04 15.20
N GLY A 394 -14.10 -4.14 14.54
CA GLY A 394 -14.98 -3.01 14.25
C GLY A 394 -15.45 -2.25 15.49
N SER A 395 -15.58 -2.93 16.64
CA SER A 395 -15.95 -2.30 17.92
C SER A 395 -14.97 -1.21 18.37
N LEU A 396 -13.71 -1.31 17.93
CA LEU A 396 -12.65 -0.39 18.33
C LEU A 396 -12.65 0.90 17.51
N ALA A 397 -13.33 0.96 16.36
CA ALA A 397 -13.28 2.10 15.44
C ALA A 397 -13.65 3.44 16.09
N ALA A 398 -14.70 3.44 16.91
CA ALA A 398 -15.17 4.64 17.61
C ALA A 398 -14.09 5.23 18.54
N ARG A 399 -13.21 4.41 19.12
CA ARG A 399 -12.09 4.88 19.97
C ARG A 399 -11.07 5.71 19.19
N PHE A 400 -10.97 5.49 17.88
CA PHE A 400 -10.09 6.21 16.98
C PHE A 400 -10.81 7.37 16.25
N GLY A 401 -12.12 7.51 16.43
CA GLY A 401 -12.93 8.52 15.73
C GLY A 401 -13.14 8.20 14.25
N VAL A 402 -13.05 6.92 13.87
CA VAL A 402 -13.19 6.44 12.50
C VAL A 402 -14.37 5.45 12.40
N GLN A 403 -14.79 5.13 11.18
CA GLN A 403 -15.77 4.07 10.95
C GLN A 403 -15.11 2.69 11.00
N PRO A 404 -15.86 1.61 11.30
CA PRO A 404 -15.31 0.24 11.24
C PRO A 404 -14.66 -0.11 9.90
N THR A 405 -15.14 0.49 8.80
CA THR A 405 -14.61 0.33 7.45
C THR A 405 -13.25 1.02 7.23
N ASP A 406 -12.92 1.99 8.06
CA ASP A 406 -11.64 2.72 8.02
C ASP A 406 -10.54 1.98 8.79
N LEU A 407 -10.89 0.86 9.43
CA LEU A 407 -9.94 -0.09 9.99
C LEU A 407 -9.43 -0.99 8.85
N THR A 408 -8.18 -0.77 8.48
CA THR A 408 -7.47 -1.54 7.46
C THR A 408 -6.31 -2.29 8.08
N ASP A 409 -5.87 -3.35 7.43
CA ASP A 409 -4.60 -3.98 7.78
C ASP A 409 -3.45 -2.96 7.70
N ILE A 410 -2.49 -3.03 8.62
CA ILE A 410 -1.51 -1.95 8.83
C ILE A 410 -0.61 -1.72 7.61
N ASP A 411 -0.33 -2.77 6.87
CA ASP A 411 0.46 -2.77 5.64
C ASP A 411 -0.42 -2.93 4.38
N GLY A 412 -1.64 -3.43 4.56
CA GLY A 412 -2.64 -3.59 3.51
C GLY A 412 -2.43 -4.83 2.65
N GLU A 413 -1.66 -5.81 3.13
CA GLU A 413 -1.52 -7.10 2.47
C GLU A 413 -2.70 -8.03 2.77
N HIS A 414 -3.30 -7.90 3.96
CA HIS A 414 -4.47 -8.67 4.36
C HIS A 414 -5.75 -7.86 4.25
N VAL A 415 -6.84 -8.54 3.90
CA VAL A 415 -8.16 -7.93 3.90
C VAL A 415 -8.75 -8.10 5.30
N ILE A 416 -9.01 -6.98 5.99
CA ILE A 416 -9.93 -7.01 7.15
C ILE A 416 -11.32 -7.15 6.57
N ASP A 417 -11.74 -8.40 6.40
CA ASP A 417 -13.06 -8.71 5.89
C ASP A 417 -14.15 -8.47 6.95
N GLN A 418 -15.38 -8.74 6.57
CA GLN A 418 -16.51 -8.57 7.46
C GLN A 418 -16.51 -9.55 8.64
N HIS A 419 -16.02 -10.78 8.46
CA HIS A 419 -16.03 -11.79 9.51
C HIS A 419 -15.02 -11.43 10.60
N LEU A 420 -13.82 -10.99 10.21
CA LEU A 420 -12.82 -10.46 11.14
C LEU A 420 -13.29 -9.15 11.79
N ARG A 421 -13.89 -8.23 11.02
CA ARG A 421 -14.40 -6.95 11.54
C ARG A 421 -15.52 -7.13 12.57
N ASN A 422 -16.43 -8.06 12.32
CA ASN A 422 -17.63 -8.26 13.13
C ASN A 422 -17.54 -9.47 14.06
N GLY A 423 -16.42 -10.18 14.13
CA GLY A 423 -16.26 -11.39 14.95
C GLY A 423 -17.26 -12.49 14.58
N VAL A 424 -17.30 -12.89 13.32
CA VAL A 424 -18.17 -13.96 12.81
C VAL A 424 -17.35 -15.24 12.62
N SER A 425 -17.81 -16.35 13.18
CA SER A 425 -17.16 -17.66 13.08
C SER A 425 -18.04 -18.64 12.31
N GLN A 426 -17.41 -19.42 11.41
CA GLN A 426 -18.07 -20.49 10.66
C GLN A 426 -17.52 -21.84 11.09
N VAL A 427 -18.37 -22.67 11.70
CA VAL A 427 -17.99 -23.98 12.23
C VAL A 427 -18.69 -25.10 11.45
N PRO A 428 -17.99 -26.15 11.00
CA PRO A 428 -18.63 -27.32 10.40
C PRO A 428 -19.71 -27.93 11.31
N HIS A 429 -20.77 -28.48 10.72
CA HIS A 429 -21.91 -29.07 11.43
C HIS A 429 -21.53 -30.27 12.31
N THR A 430 -20.37 -30.88 12.07
CA THR A 430 -19.79 -31.91 12.95
C THR A 430 -19.43 -31.39 14.35
N GLY A 431 -19.56 -30.09 14.59
CA GLY A 431 -19.29 -29.43 15.85
C GLY A 431 -17.87 -28.90 15.95
N GLY A 432 -17.61 -28.13 17.01
CA GLY A 432 -16.36 -27.44 17.30
C GLY A 432 -16.63 -26.21 18.14
N ASP A 433 -15.64 -25.74 18.89
CA ASP A 433 -15.75 -24.47 19.60
C ASP A 433 -15.58 -23.31 18.58
N PRO A 434 -16.54 -22.37 18.49
CA PRO A 434 -16.52 -21.30 17.50
C PRO A 434 -15.40 -20.28 17.73
N VAL A 435 -14.94 -20.11 18.98
CA VAL A 435 -13.82 -19.21 19.28
C VAL A 435 -12.52 -19.87 18.82
N ASP A 436 -12.30 -21.15 19.13
CA ASP A 436 -11.15 -21.92 18.64
C ASP A 436 -11.06 -21.93 17.12
N ALA A 437 -12.19 -22.12 16.41
CA ALA A 437 -12.23 -22.11 14.96
C ALA A 437 -11.83 -20.74 14.38
N TYR A 438 -12.38 -19.67 14.95
CA TYR A 438 -12.07 -18.29 14.56
C TYR A 438 -10.61 -17.93 14.82
N LEU A 439 -10.09 -18.23 16.01
CA LEU A 439 -8.69 -17.95 16.36
C LEU A 439 -7.72 -18.80 15.56
N GLY A 440 -8.11 -20.03 15.18
CA GLY A 440 -7.34 -20.88 14.27
C GLY A 440 -7.15 -20.24 12.90
N GLU A 441 -8.21 -19.68 12.32
CA GLU A 441 -8.17 -18.98 11.03
C GLU A 441 -7.37 -17.67 11.11
N VAL A 442 -7.67 -16.85 12.12
CA VAL A 442 -7.02 -15.55 12.32
C VAL A 442 -5.53 -15.70 12.65
N GLY A 443 -5.17 -16.65 13.51
CA GLY A 443 -3.78 -16.91 13.89
C GLY A 443 -2.96 -17.56 12.77
N ALA A 444 -3.61 -18.21 11.81
CA ALA A 444 -2.94 -18.78 10.65
C ALA A 444 -2.68 -17.74 9.55
N THR A 445 -3.59 -16.76 9.37
CA THR A 445 -3.46 -15.70 8.37
C THR A 445 -2.40 -14.66 8.70
N HIS A 446 -2.01 -14.50 9.97
CA HIS A 446 -1.09 -13.45 10.41
C HIS A 446 0.19 -14.00 11.03
N ASP A 447 1.31 -13.40 10.66
CA ASP A 447 2.63 -13.75 11.18
C ASP A 447 2.75 -13.52 12.69
N GLY A 448 3.33 -14.50 13.38
CA GLY A 448 3.39 -14.50 14.86
C GLY A 448 2.01 -14.41 15.54
N ALA A 449 0.91 -14.66 14.82
CA ALA A 449 -0.46 -14.35 15.23
C ALA A 449 -0.66 -12.88 15.69
N ARG A 450 0.02 -11.94 15.04
CA ARG A 450 -0.08 -10.50 15.30
C ARG A 450 -0.95 -9.84 14.25
N ILE A 451 -2.16 -9.45 14.63
CA ILE A 451 -3.07 -8.69 13.77
C ILE A 451 -2.78 -7.21 14.01
N MET A 452 -2.26 -6.53 13.01
CA MET A 452 -1.91 -5.12 13.10
C MET A 452 -2.88 -4.33 12.24
N VAL A 453 -3.63 -3.44 12.86
CA VAL A 453 -4.71 -2.69 12.21
C VAL A 453 -4.41 -1.22 12.27
N LEU A 454 -4.41 -0.57 11.11
CA LEU A 454 -4.39 0.87 10.99
C LEU A 454 -5.82 1.39 11.07
N ALA A 455 -6.11 2.19 12.10
CA ALA A 455 -7.26 3.08 12.13
C ALA A 455 -6.95 4.28 11.25
N ASN A 456 -7.19 4.11 9.95
CA ASN A 456 -6.76 5.07 8.97
C ASN A 456 -7.66 6.30 9.01
N GLY A 457 -7.19 7.35 9.68
CA GLY A 457 -7.79 8.67 9.60
C GLY A 457 -7.46 9.41 8.29
N TRP A 458 -6.73 8.80 7.35
CA TRP A 458 -6.50 9.36 6.02
C TRP A 458 -7.82 9.29 5.25
N PRO A 459 -8.45 10.42 4.92
CA PRO A 459 -9.71 10.42 4.19
C PRO A 459 -9.56 10.00 2.72
N GLY A 460 -8.36 9.58 2.28
CA GLY A 460 -8.03 9.43 0.86
C GLY A 460 -8.26 10.75 0.11
N PRO A 461 -8.27 10.73 -1.23
CA PRO A 461 -9.02 11.74 -1.96
C PRO A 461 -10.53 11.52 -1.72
N THR A 462 -11.28 12.60 -1.69
CA THR A 462 -12.74 12.57 -1.81
C THR A 462 -13.15 12.06 -3.20
N LEU A 463 -14.39 11.62 -3.35
CA LEU A 463 -14.92 11.24 -4.66
C LEU A 463 -14.84 12.42 -5.66
N ASP A 464 -15.01 13.65 -5.20
CA ASP A 464 -14.90 14.86 -6.03
C ASP A 464 -13.46 15.08 -6.52
N GLU A 465 -12.47 14.98 -5.63
CA GLU A 465 -11.05 15.07 -6.00
C GLU A 465 -10.66 13.97 -6.99
N LEU A 466 -11.09 12.72 -6.74
CA LEU A 466 -10.84 11.61 -7.67
C LEU A 466 -11.54 11.82 -9.01
N ALA A 467 -12.83 12.21 -9.02
CA ALA A 467 -13.56 12.48 -10.26
C ALA A 467 -12.93 13.62 -11.06
N ALA A 468 -12.48 14.69 -10.40
CA ALA A 468 -11.79 15.80 -11.04
C ALA A 468 -10.46 15.37 -11.66
N LEU A 469 -9.66 14.57 -10.95
CA LEU A 469 -8.42 13.98 -11.44
C LEU A 469 -8.65 13.11 -12.68
N ILE A 470 -9.57 12.14 -12.58
CA ILE A 470 -9.85 11.18 -13.65
C ILE A 470 -10.41 11.85 -14.89
N ARG A 471 -11.28 12.87 -14.70
CA ARG A 471 -11.72 13.74 -15.80
C ARG A 471 -10.54 14.44 -16.47
N GLY A 472 -9.65 15.07 -15.69
CA GLY A 472 -8.47 15.77 -16.24
C GLY A 472 -7.55 14.85 -17.05
N LEU A 473 -7.51 13.56 -16.70
CA LEU A 473 -6.81 12.51 -17.45
C LEU A 473 -7.56 12.03 -18.70
N GLY A 474 -8.78 12.54 -18.95
CA GLY A 474 -9.64 12.13 -20.07
C GLY A 474 -10.24 10.74 -19.89
N LEU A 475 -10.37 10.26 -18.65
CA LEU A 475 -10.86 8.93 -18.30
C LEU A 475 -12.26 9.01 -17.67
N ALA A 476 -12.89 7.85 -17.48
CA ALA A 476 -14.19 7.72 -16.82
C ALA A 476 -14.07 6.97 -15.49
N LEU A 477 -15.05 7.17 -14.61
CA LEU A 477 -15.13 6.55 -13.30
C LEU A 477 -16.41 5.70 -13.18
N ASP A 478 -16.26 4.40 -12.99
CA ASP A 478 -17.36 3.48 -12.69
C ASP A 478 -17.53 3.37 -11.17
N ILE A 479 -18.73 3.65 -10.68
CA ILE A 479 -19.12 3.52 -9.28
C ILE A 479 -20.21 2.46 -9.20
N THR A 480 -19.93 1.36 -8.52
CA THR A 480 -20.88 0.26 -8.34
C THR A 480 -21.34 0.20 -6.89
N VAL A 481 -22.61 -0.11 -6.69
CA VAL A 481 -23.18 -0.40 -5.37
C VAL A 481 -24.05 -1.65 -5.42
N ILE A 482 -24.02 -2.43 -4.34
CA ILE A 482 -25.06 -3.43 -4.02
C ILE A 482 -25.76 -2.98 -2.73
N ASP A 483 -27.09 -3.01 -2.73
CA ASP A 483 -27.89 -2.86 -1.51
C ASP A 483 -28.20 -4.24 -0.92
N HIS A 484 -27.66 -4.51 0.27
CA HIS A 484 -27.72 -5.80 0.94
C HIS A 484 -28.88 -5.93 1.95
N ARG A 485 -29.91 -5.06 1.91
CA ARG A 485 -31.04 -5.14 2.85
C ARG A 485 -31.75 -6.49 2.94
N ASN A 486 -31.69 -7.32 1.89
CA ASN A 486 -32.25 -8.69 1.88
C ASN A 486 -31.45 -9.69 2.73
N THR A 487 -30.25 -9.32 3.14
CA THR A 487 -29.36 -10.15 3.96
C THR A 487 -29.28 -9.65 5.41
N ILE A 488 -30.12 -8.69 5.80
CA ILE A 488 -30.21 -8.22 7.18
C ILE A 488 -30.43 -9.40 8.13
N GLY A 489 -29.61 -9.47 9.18
CA GLY A 489 -29.64 -10.56 10.14
C GLY A 489 -28.86 -11.82 9.73
N ARG A 490 -28.14 -11.78 8.60
CA ARG A 490 -27.20 -12.83 8.16
C ARG A 490 -25.77 -12.33 8.24
N PRO A 491 -25.11 -12.39 9.42
CA PRO A 491 -23.81 -11.76 9.65
C PRO A 491 -22.69 -12.34 8.79
N GLU A 492 -22.88 -13.54 8.25
CA GLU A 492 -21.93 -14.17 7.33
C GLU A 492 -21.96 -13.59 5.91
N LEU A 493 -22.95 -12.74 5.60
CA LEU A 493 -23.12 -12.05 4.32
C LEU A 493 -22.91 -10.54 4.50
N SER A 494 -22.48 -9.86 3.43
CA SER A 494 -22.34 -8.40 3.37
C SER A 494 -23.59 -7.69 3.85
N GLN A 495 -23.45 -6.69 4.72
CA GLN A 495 -24.57 -5.92 5.27
C GLN A 495 -24.59 -4.49 4.71
N GLY A 496 -25.76 -3.84 4.73
CA GLY A 496 -25.90 -2.44 4.32
C GLY A 496 -25.67 -2.25 2.82
N HIS A 497 -24.57 -1.61 2.44
CA HIS A 497 -24.18 -1.45 1.05
C HIS A 497 -22.73 -1.90 0.85
N SER A 498 -22.45 -2.53 -0.29
CA SER A 498 -21.07 -2.72 -0.76
C SER A 498 -20.81 -1.84 -1.96
N TRP A 499 -19.60 -1.30 -2.06
CA TRP A 499 -19.19 -0.30 -3.04
C TRP A 499 -17.95 -0.78 -3.80
N SER A 500 -17.84 -0.37 -5.07
CA SER A 500 -16.57 -0.36 -5.79
C SER A 500 -16.45 0.90 -6.64
N VAL A 501 -15.22 1.37 -6.81
CA VAL A 501 -14.89 2.52 -7.66
C VAL A 501 -13.74 2.11 -8.57
N ARG A 502 -13.91 2.27 -9.89
CA ARG A 502 -12.92 1.84 -10.89
C ARG A 502 -12.70 2.93 -11.93
N VAL A 503 -11.44 3.13 -12.30
CA VAL A 503 -11.07 3.98 -13.44
C VAL A 503 -11.10 3.15 -14.71
N VAL A 504 -11.73 3.67 -15.76
CA VAL A 504 -11.92 2.97 -17.03
C VAL A 504 -11.70 3.90 -18.23
N ASP A 505 -11.33 3.32 -19.37
CA ASP A 505 -11.36 4.04 -20.65
C ASP A 505 -12.83 4.36 -21.00
N PRO A 506 -13.19 5.62 -21.31
CA PRO A 506 -14.56 6.01 -21.65
C PRO A 506 -15.19 5.19 -22.78
N ALA A 507 -14.37 4.70 -23.73
CA ALA A 507 -14.81 3.87 -24.85
C ALA A 507 -15.08 2.41 -24.47
N THR A 508 -14.64 1.96 -23.28
CA THR A 508 -14.92 0.61 -22.80
C THR A 508 -16.42 0.45 -22.61
N ARG A 509 -17.00 -0.69 -22.98
CA ARG A 509 -18.42 -0.95 -22.72
C ARG A 509 -18.69 -0.87 -21.22
N LEU A 510 -19.75 -0.14 -20.84
CA LEU A 510 -20.19 -0.10 -19.44
C LEU A 510 -20.65 -1.51 -19.02
N ALA A 511 -20.03 -2.04 -17.97
CA ALA A 511 -20.32 -3.33 -17.40
C ALA A 511 -20.33 -3.23 -15.88
N VAL A 512 -21.28 -3.94 -15.27
CA VAL A 512 -21.40 -3.95 -13.82
C VAL A 512 -20.22 -4.70 -13.20
N ASP A 513 -19.69 -4.17 -12.08
CA ASP A 513 -18.79 -4.92 -11.22
C ASP A 513 -19.60 -5.91 -10.38
N PRO A 514 -19.46 -7.24 -10.57
CA PRO A 514 -20.29 -8.19 -9.86
C PRO A 514 -19.92 -8.36 -8.38
N VAL A 515 -18.74 -7.90 -7.96
CA VAL A 515 -18.22 -8.15 -6.60
C VAL A 515 -17.67 -6.88 -5.96
N PRO A 516 -18.49 -5.85 -5.70
CA PRO A 516 -18.07 -4.74 -4.86
C PRO A 516 -17.80 -5.25 -3.43
N THR A 517 -16.61 -4.96 -2.92
CA THR A 517 -16.12 -5.49 -1.63
C THR A 517 -16.00 -4.44 -0.53
N SER A 518 -15.93 -3.15 -0.87
CA SER A 518 -15.78 -2.09 0.12
C SER A 518 -17.10 -1.82 0.84
N ALA A 519 -17.09 -1.78 2.16
CA ALA A 519 -18.31 -1.57 2.95
C ALA A 519 -18.75 -0.09 2.96
N ALA A 520 -17.88 0.84 2.55
CA ALA A 520 -18.20 2.25 2.41
C ALA A 520 -17.67 2.86 1.09
N LEU A 521 -18.33 3.92 0.60
CA LEU A 521 -17.90 4.64 -0.59
C LEU A 521 -16.52 5.31 -0.43
N PRO A 522 -16.19 6.01 0.68
CA PRO A 522 -14.85 6.56 0.87
C PRO A 522 -13.75 5.49 0.83
N GLU A 523 -14.02 4.30 1.37
CA GLU A 523 -13.10 3.15 1.30
C GLU A 523 -12.87 2.72 -0.15
N ALA A 524 -13.93 2.59 -0.95
CA ALA A 524 -13.82 2.25 -2.37
C ALA A 524 -13.02 3.31 -3.16
N VAL A 525 -13.19 4.60 -2.84
CA VAL A 525 -12.44 5.71 -3.45
C VAL A 525 -10.95 5.63 -3.07
N ALA A 526 -10.63 5.41 -1.80
CA ALA A 526 -9.26 5.26 -1.33
C ALA A 526 -8.58 4.05 -1.97
N LEU A 527 -9.28 2.92 -2.07
CA LEU A 527 -8.80 1.70 -2.74
C LEU A 527 -8.53 1.95 -4.23
N CYS A 528 -9.46 2.63 -4.92
CA CYS A 528 -9.29 3.01 -6.32
C CYS A 528 -8.06 3.89 -6.53
N HIS A 529 -7.85 4.88 -5.65
CA HIS A 529 -6.68 5.75 -5.70
C HIS A 529 -5.37 4.98 -5.43
N ARG A 530 -5.35 4.06 -4.46
CA ARG A 530 -4.19 3.20 -4.15
C ARG A 530 -3.78 2.34 -5.34
N TYR A 531 -4.74 1.82 -6.11
CA TYR A 531 -4.48 0.97 -7.28
C TYR A 531 -4.57 1.71 -8.62
N LEU A 532 -4.53 3.05 -8.60
CA LEU A 532 -4.71 3.89 -9.78
C LEU A 532 -3.72 3.55 -10.91
N HIS A 533 -2.46 3.22 -10.59
CA HIS A 533 -1.48 2.83 -11.60
C HIS A 533 -1.97 1.67 -12.48
N GLY A 534 -2.44 0.58 -11.85
CA GLY A 534 -2.91 -0.61 -12.56
C GLY A 534 -4.08 -0.26 -13.50
N ALA A 535 -4.98 0.60 -13.03
CA ALA A 535 -6.10 1.08 -13.83
C ALA A 535 -5.63 1.96 -15.00
N LEU A 536 -4.73 2.93 -14.78
CA LEU A 536 -4.17 3.76 -15.84
C LEU A 536 -3.47 2.92 -16.91
N ARG A 537 -2.69 1.92 -16.50
CA ARG A 537 -2.02 1.01 -17.43
C ARG A 537 -3.00 0.23 -18.29
N ALA A 538 -4.14 -0.18 -17.74
CA ALA A 538 -5.19 -0.89 -18.47
C ALA A 538 -5.87 -0.02 -19.55
N THR A 539 -5.79 1.31 -19.44
CA THR A 539 -6.33 2.25 -20.46
C THR A 539 -5.36 2.54 -21.62
N ILE A 540 -4.14 2.02 -21.59
CA ILE A 540 -3.16 2.24 -22.65
C ILE A 540 -3.53 1.39 -23.88
N PRO A 541 -3.67 1.98 -25.09
CA PRO A 541 -3.98 1.21 -26.29
C PRO A 541 -2.95 0.10 -26.56
N THR A 542 -3.46 -1.13 -26.70
CA THR A 542 -2.68 -2.34 -26.99
C THR A 542 -2.23 -2.39 -28.45
N ASP A 543 -2.99 -1.77 -29.36
CA ASP A 543 -2.58 -1.57 -30.76
C ASP A 543 -1.42 -0.56 -30.83
N PRO A 544 -0.24 -0.96 -31.33
CA PRO A 544 0.91 -0.06 -31.45
C PRO A 544 0.66 1.10 -32.42
N GLU A 545 -0.28 0.98 -33.36
CA GLU A 545 -0.65 2.07 -34.28
C GLU A 545 -1.53 3.14 -33.64
N GLN A 546 -2.15 2.84 -32.51
CA GLN A 546 -2.94 3.81 -31.76
C GLN A 546 -2.03 4.61 -30.83
N PRO A 547 -2.02 5.95 -30.91
CA PRO A 547 -1.23 6.77 -30.00
C PRO A 547 -1.80 6.71 -28.59
N ILE A 548 -0.91 6.83 -27.59
CA ILE A 548 -1.33 7.06 -26.21
C ILE A 548 -1.96 8.46 -26.15
N PRO A 549 -3.16 8.61 -25.55
CA PRO A 549 -3.74 9.92 -25.31
C PRO A 549 -2.78 10.85 -24.57
N VAL A 550 -2.82 12.14 -24.90
CA VAL A 550 -2.03 13.18 -24.22
C VAL A 550 -3.04 14.12 -23.56
N PRO A 551 -3.43 13.87 -22.30
CA PRO A 551 -4.45 14.69 -21.64
C PRO A 551 -3.99 16.14 -21.52
N GLN A 552 -4.75 17.06 -22.12
CA GLN A 552 -4.50 18.50 -22.10
C GLN A 552 -5.77 19.29 -21.74
N GLN A 553 -6.73 18.65 -21.06
CA GLN A 553 -7.99 19.32 -20.74
C GLN A 553 -7.72 20.56 -19.87
N PRO A 554 -8.18 21.75 -20.27
CA PRO A 554 -8.08 22.94 -19.43
C PRO A 554 -9.00 22.79 -18.21
N ALA A 555 -8.55 23.28 -17.05
CA ALA A 555 -9.22 23.17 -15.75
C ALA A 555 -10.69 23.64 -15.72
N THR A 556 -11.14 24.38 -16.74
CA THR A 556 -12.46 25.01 -16.85
C THR A 556 -13.40 24.36 -17.88
N ALA A 557 -13.05 23.22 -18.49
CA ALA A 557 -13.94 22.56 -19.44
C ALA A 557 -15.07 21.80 -18.71
N GLY A 558 -16.24 22.44 -18.60
CA GLY A 558 -17.47 21.83 -18.13
C GLY A 558 -17.69 21.92 -16.60
N THR A 559 -18.96 21.87 -16.19
CA THR A 559 -19.34 21.77 -14.78
C THR A 559 -18.94 20.38 -14.28
N LEU A 560 -18.26 20.30 -13.12
CA LEU A 560 -18.05 19.03 -12.43
C LEU A 560 -19.41 18.35 -12.22
N THR A 561 -19.49 17.04 -12.47
CA THR A 561 -20.68 16.26 -12.15
C THR A 561 -20.92 16.37 -10.64
N ASP A 562 -22.16 16.69 -10.24
CA ASP A 562 -22.56 16.66 -8.83
C ASP A 562 -22.53 15.20 -8.35
N THR A 563 -21.41 14.82 -7.74
CA THR A 563 -21.19 13.45 -7.25
C THR A 563 -22.20 13.10 -6.16
N THR A 564 -22.64 14.07 -5.34
CA THR A 564 -23.61 13.83 -4.27
C THR A 564 -24.98 13.45 -4.83
N ALA A 565 -25.45 14.18 -5.85
CA ALA A 565 -26.69 13.84 -6.55
C ALA A 565 -26.58 12.46 -7.23
N CYS A 566 -25.45 12.18 -7.90
CA CYS A 566 -25.20 10.90 -8.55
C CYS A 566 -25.23 9.72 -7.57
N ILE A 567 -24.55 9.84 -6.43
CA ILE A 567 -24.53 8.80 -5.38
C ILE A 567 -25.93 8.58 -4.80
N THR A 568 -26.69 9.65 -4.59
CA THR A 568 -28.08 9.55 -4.12
C THR A 568 -28.95 8.78 -5.11
N GLN A 569 -28.78 9.05 -6.41
CA GLN A 569 -29.50 8.35 -7.48
C GLN A 569 -29.10 6.87 -7.56
N VAL A 570 -27.81 6.56 -7.50
CA VAL A 570 -27.27 5.19 -7.48
C VAL A 570 -27.86 4.37 -6.34
N ARG A 571 -27.86 4.92 -5.11
CA ARG A 571 -28.46 4.25 -3.94
C ARG A 571 -29.94 3.99 -4.14
N ARG A 572 -30.66 4.97 -4.71
CA ARG A 572 -32.09 4.83 -4.98
C ARG A 572 -32.37 3.71 -5.99
N HIS A 573 -31.56 3.58 -7.04
CA HIS A 573 -31.67 2.48 -7.99
C HIS A 573 -31.37 1.13 -7.35
N ALA A 574 -30.28 1.01 -6.58
CA ALA A 574 -29.94 -0.23 -5.88
C ALA A 574 -31.03 -0.66 -4.88
N ALA A 575 -31.66 0.30 -4.22
CA ALA A 575 -32.80 0.03 -3.33
C ALA A 575 -34.02 -0.56 -4.03
N THR A 576 -34.18 -0.36 -5.35
CA THR A 576 -35.29 -0.97 -6.12
C THR A 576 -35.03 -2.42 -6.51
N GLN A 577 -33.78 -2.88 -6.48
CA GLN A 577 -33.37 -4.25 -6.80
C GLN A 577 -32.32 -4.75 -5.80
N PRO A 578 -32.69 -4.99 -4.53
CA PRO A 578 -31.71 -5.39 -3.52
C PRO A 578 -31.03 -6.72 -3.83
N GLY A 579 -29.73 -6.80 -3.58
CA GLY A 579 -28.86 -7.92 -3.95
C GLY A 579 -28.29 -7.84 -5.36
N GLU A 580 -28.86 -7.01 -6.24
CA GLU A 580 -28.35 -6.80 -7.60
C GLU A 580 -27.43 -5.57 -7.65
N PRO A 581 -26.25 -5.68 -8.32
CA PRO A 581 -25.33 -4.56 -8.45
C PRO A 581 -25.82 -3.52 -9.46
N VAL A 582 -25.65 -2.24 -9.11
CA VAL A 582 -25.96 -1.09 -9.98
C VAL A 582 -24.69 -0.28 -10.19
N THR A 583 -24.35 0.02 -11.43
CA THR A 583 -23.17 0.84 -11.77
C THR A 583 -23.57 2.15 -12.43
N VAL A 584 -22.95 3.24 -12.00
CA VAL A 584 -22.94 4.51 -12.74
C VAL A 584 -21.54 4.83 -13.22
N ARG A 585 -21.45 5.25 -14.48
CA ARG A 585 -20.25 5.84 -15.05
C ARG A 585 -20.35 7.36 -15.04
N LEU A 586 -19.33 8.00 -14.48
CA LEU A 586 -19.06 9.43 -14.66
C LEU A 586 -18.14 9.59 -15.88
N HIS A 587 -18.59 10.29 -16.90
CA HIS A 587 -17.85 10.51 -18.14
C HIS A 587 -16.98 11.78 -18.05
N PRO A 588 -15.85 11.83 -18.77
CA PRO A 588 -14.98 13.01 -18.76
C PRO A 588 -15.61 14.28 -19.34
N ASP A 589 -16.74 14.19 -20.04
CA ASP A 589 -17.52 15.34 -20.51
C ASP A 589 -18.50 15.91 -19.46
N GLY A 590 -18.54 15.31 -18.27
CA GLY A 590 -19.42 15.69 -17.16
C GLY A 590 -20.78 15.00 -17.17
N THR A 591 -21.10 14.18 -18.18
CA THR A 591 -22.31 13.36 -18.23
C THR A 591 -22.18 12.10 -17.37
N HIS A 592 -23.30 11.42 -17.10
CA HIS A 592 -23.29 10.13 -16.42
C HIS A 592 -24.28 9.14 -17.05
N THR A 593 -23.97 7.85 -16.98
CA THR A 593 -24.82 6.76 -17.48
C THR A 593 -24.98 5.68 -16.42
N VAL A 594 -26.20 5.17 -16.23
CA VAL A 594 -26.54 4.10 -15.26
C VAL A 594 -26.75 2.79 -16.00
N THR A 595 -26.30 1.66 -15.45
CA THR A 595 -26.66 0.32 -15.93
C THR A 595 -26.88 -0.67 -14.78
N THR A 596 -27.70 -1.69 -15.06
CA THR A 596 -27.84 -2.93 -14.26
C THR A 596 -27.40 -4.16 -15.07
N ASP A 597 -26.97 -3.98 -16.32
CA ASP A 597 -26.67 -5.09 -17.23
C ASP A 597 -25.33 -5.76 -16.89
N HIS A 598 -25.37 -7.06 -16.64
CA HIS A 598 -24.16 -7.86 -16.48
C HIS A 598 -23.49 -8.11 -17.84
N PRO A 599 -22.14 -8.10 -17.91
CA PRO A 599 -21.46 -8.54 -19.12
C PRO A 599 -21.83 -10.00 -19.39
N ARG A 600 -22.35 -10.28 -20.59
CA ARG A 600 -22.60 -11.64 -21.07
C ARG A 600 -21.34 -12.29 -21.59
#